data_AF-A0A947G3A5-F1
#
_entry.id   AF-A0A947G3A5-F1
#
_cell.length_a   1.000
_cell.length_b   1.000
_cell.length_c   1.000
_cell.angle_alpha   90.00
_cell.angle_beta   90.00
_cell.angle_gamma   90.00
#
_symmetry.space_group_name_H-M   'P 1'
#
loop_
_entity.id
_entity.type
_entity.pdbx_description
1 polymer ?
#
loop_
_entity_poly.entity_id
_entity_poly.type
_entity_poly.pdbx_seq_one_letter_code
_entity_poly.pdbx_strand_id
1 'polypeptide(L)'
;MNRPHPTPRRRARGLLAAVVIGGAGTGWLGTPDASAQVIRDRAAPALRVPRLLPRESDLARVKVRPRIRALADDLDATEFATREAAMDTLLQGAAAIGELCVLLEGDDLSVEQRTRLLLVVQNRLRNAPRGAVGIRMQWRGGRDGNPGAVEIADLLPGLPAERVLELGDQVIQVDGQPLRASSDLVVLVQSKAPGESVELLVNRVRRDERGDLIIDDAGKVQYDELELTLELGDANDLEDPTGTLAPSGAVEQTRAREAIAAAVRYARPPRFVAIAEGRASGLVPITPDTPATDTEATAQRLVERLEVELALFKEAELEISPARRTRWADELSWLTQQAADDRRSEPERRFLRAMLDRYTQLVPVEERP
;
A
#
# COMPACT_ATOMS: atom_id res chain seq x y z
N MET A 1 18.46 -26.53 65.77
CA MET A 1 17.72 -27.63 65.11
C MET A 1 17.15 -27.11 63.80
N ASN A 2 17.42 -27.87 62.74
CA ASN A 2 17.44 -27.49 61.32
C ASN A 2 16.10 -26.98 60.78
N ARG A 3 16.15 -25.81 60.13
CA ARG A 3 15.17 -25.40 59.11
C ARG A 3 15.70 -25.85 57.74
N PRO A 4 14.93 -26.55 56.90
CA PRO A 4 15.38 -26.97 55.58
C PRO A 4 15.36 -25.82 54.57
N HIS A 5 16.43 -25.73 53.79
CA HIS A 5 16.59 -24.90 52.60
C HIS A 5 15.54 -25.20 51.52
N PRO A 6 14.99 -24.18 50.84
CA PRO A 6 14.33 -24.38 49.55
C PRO A 6 15.36 -24.45 48.42
N THR A 7 15.33 -25.55 47.67
CA THR A 7 16.08 -25.79 46.44
C THR A 7 15.56 -24.92 45.28
N PRO A 8 16.42 -24.54 44.32
CA PRO A 8 16.08 -23.59 43.25
C PRO A 8 15.33 -24.28 42.10
N ARG A 9 14.12 -23.80 41.78
CA ARG A 9 13.46 -24.16 40.51
C ARG A 9 14.08 -23.38 39.36
N ARG A 10 14.72 -24.15 38.47
CA ARG A 10 15.36 -23.74 37.22
C ARG A 10 14.40 -22.95 36.31
N ARG A 11 14.93 -21.87 35.75
CA ARG A 11 14.42 -21.14 34.59
C ARG A 11 14.21 -22.10 33.41
N ALA A 12 12.99 -22.19 32.89
CA ALA A 12 12.75 -22.65 31.52
C ALA A 12 12.87 -21.42 30.60
N ARG A 13 13.97 -21.37 29.85
CA ARG A 13 14.20 -20.43 28.75
C ARG A 13 13.18 -20.72 27.66
N GLY A 14 12.40 -19.72 27.26
CA GLY A 14 11.67 -19.74 26.00
C GLY A 14 12.68 -19.79 24.85
N LEU A 15 12.68 -20.89 24.10
CA LEU A 15 13.41 -20.97 22.85
C LEU A 15 12.60 -20.25 21.76
N LEU A 16 13.12 -19.09 21.35
CA LEU A 16 12.92 -18.53 20.03
C LEU A 16 13.53 -19.50 19.01
N ALA A 17 12.69 -20.12 18.18
CA ALA A 17 13.14 -20.83 17.00
C ALA A 17 13.19 -19.84 15.83
N ALA A 18 14.38 -19.32 15.57
CA ALA A 18 14.73 -18.68 14.30
C ALA A 18 14.91 -19.80 13.25
N VAL A 19 14.10 -19.77 12.19
CA VAL A 19 14.34 -20.61 11.01
C VAL A 19 15.41 -19.93 10.15
N VAL A 20 16.62 -20.47 10.23
CA VAL A 20 17.72 -20.22 9.29
C VAL A 20 17.55 -21.18 8.11
N ILE A 21 17.39 -20.61 6.93
CA ILE A 21 17.41 -21.32 5.65
C ILE A 21 18.88 -21.51 5.26
N GLY A 22 19.33 -22.77 5.19
CA GLY A 22 20.66 -23.14 4.72
C GLY A 22 20.69 -24.61 4.33
N GLY A 23 20.73 -24.87 3.02
CA GLY A 23 20.59 -26.21 2.45
C GLY A 23 21.87 -27.04 2.46
N ALA A 24 21.68 -28.36 2.34
CA ALA A 24 22.44 -29.32 1.53
C ALA A 24 21.99 -30.72 1.94
N GLY A 25 21.48 -31.52 1.00
CA GLY A 25 21.00 -32.87 1.31
C GLY A 25 20.49 -33.60 0.09
N THR A 26 21.41 -34.19 -0.65
CA THR A 26 21.22 -35.14 -1.75
C THR A 26 20.30 -36.32 -1.40
N GLY A 27 19.27 -36.51 -2.23
CA GLY A 27 18.83 -37.78 -2.80
C GLY A 27 18.07 -38.78 -1.93
N TRP A 28 16.75 -38.88 -2.12
CA TRP A 28 16.00 -40.14 -2.00
C TRP A 28 14.89 -40.19 -3.08
N LEU A 29 14.87 -41.29 -3.84
CA LEU A 29 13.89 -41.59 -4.89
C LEU A 29 12.51 -41.87 -4.27
N GLY A 30 11.51 -41.10 -4.68
CA GLY A 30 10.08 -41.34 -4.44
C GLY A 30 9.31 -41.22 -5.75
N THR A 31 8.30 -42.06 -5.92
CA THR A 31 7.50 -42.40 -7.10
C THR A 31 7.04 -41.23 -8.03
N PRO A 32 6.83 -41.47 -9.34
CA PRO A 32 6.50 -40.42 -10.32
C PRO A 32 5.09 -39.83 -10.24
N ASP A 33 4.25 -40.26 -9.29
CA ASP A 33 2.81 -39.98 -9.32
C ASP A 33 2.37 -38.82 -8.39
N ALA A 34 3.25 -38.38 -7.47
CA ALA A 34 2.95 -37.27 -6.56
C ALA A 34 3.25 -35.88 -7.16
N SER A 35 4.02 -35.81 -8.26
CA SER A 35 4.41 -34.57 -8.92
C SER A 35 3.38 -34.09 -9.96
N ALA A 36 2.44 -34.94 -10.38
CA ALA A 36 1.40 -34.56 -11.34
C ALA A 36 0.27 -33.71 -10.73
N GLN A 37 0.04 -33.82 -9.41
CA GLN A 37 -0.93 -32.97 -8.69
C GLN A 37 -0.34 -31.63 -8.28
N VAL A 38 0.95 -31.58 -7.92
CA VAL A 38 1.63 -30.31 -7.54
C VAL A 38 1.82 -29.36 -8.73
N ILE A 39 1.79 -29.88 -9.97
CA ILE A 39 1.95 -29.07 -11.19
C ILE A 39 0.61 -28.50 -11.69
N ARG A 40 -0.55 -29.06 -11.30
CA ARG A 40 -1.87 -28.55 -11.73
C ARG A 40 -2.36 -27.33 -10.95
N ASP A 41 -1.83 -27.07 -9.76
CA ASP A 41 -2.21 -25.90 -8.93
C ASP A 41 -1.54 -24.58 -9.34
N ARG A 42 -0.69 -24.57 -10.38
CA ARG A 42 0.18 -23.42 -10.70
C ARG A 42 -0.29 -22.45 -11.77
N ALA A 43 -1.57 -22.45 -12.15
CA ALA A 43 -2.09 -21.47 -13.11
C ALA A 43 -3.48 -20.93 -12.75
N ALA A 44 -3.81 -20.82 -11.45
CA ALA A 44 -4.98 -20.05 -11.07
C ALA A 44 -4.72 -18.55 -11.39
N PRO A 45 -5.61 -17.86 -12.14
CA PRO A 45 -5.37 -16.53 -12.69
C PRO A 45 -5.10 -15.51 -11.58
N ALA A 46 -4.19 -14.55 -11.79
CA ALA A 46 -3.89 -13.51 -10.80
C ALA A 46 -5.17 -12.80 -10.32
N LEU A 47 -5.20 -12.41 -9.04
CA LEU A 47 -6.28 -11.65 -8.43
C LEU A 47 -6.61 -10.42 -9.29
N ARG A 48 -7.87 -10.28 -9.71
CA ARG A 48 -8.32 -9.18 -10.56
C ARG A 48 -8.90 -8.08 -9.69
N VAL A 49 -8.06 -7.08 -9.44
CA VAL A 49 -8.47 -5.88 -8.71
C VAL A 49 -9.14 -4.90 -9.69
N PRO A 50 -10.34 -4.37 -9.38
CA PRO A 50 -10.96 -3.26 -10.10
C PRO A 50 -9.98 -2.10 -10.27
N ARG A 51 -9.99 -1.50 -11.47
CA ARG A 51 -9.19 -0.31 -11.77
C ARG A 51 -10.02 0.94 -11.54
N LEU A 52 -9.39 1.98 -10.98
CA LEU A 52 -10.03 3.27 -10.80
C LEU A 52 -9.74 4.22 -11.97
N LEU A 53 -8.55 4.10 -12.57
CA LEU A 53 -8.19 4.86 -13.77
C LEU A 53 -8.90 4.28 -15.02
N PRO A 54 -9.80 5.04 -15.68
CA PRO A 54 -10.53 4.54 -16.85
C PRO A 54 -9.65 4.36 -18.08
N ARG A 55 -9.99 3.38 -18.93
CA ARG A 55 -9.37 3.19 -20.25
C ARG A 55 -9.95 4.17 -21.26
N GLU A 56 -9.24 4.35 -22.36
CA GLU A 56 -9.71 5.16 -23.50
C GLU A 56 -11.10 4.72 -24.00
N SER A 57 -11.35 3.40 -24.05
CA SER A 57 -12.66 2.84 -24.40
C SER A 57 -13.79 3.26 -23.43
N ASP A 58 -13.46 3.45 -22.16
CA ASP A 58 -14.42 3.79 -21.12
C ASP A 58 -14.77 5.28 -21.21
N LEU A 59 -13.78 6.12 -21.55
CA LEU A 59 -13.92 7.57 -21.68
C LEU A 59 -14.78 7.98 -22.88
N ALA A 60 -14.82 7.17 -23.94
CA ALA A 60 -15.61 7.46 -25.15
C ALA A 60 -17.11 7.70 -24.89
N ARG A 61 -17.64 7.19 -23.77
CA ARG A 61 -19.06 7.35 -23.38
C ARG A 61 -19.29 8.44 -22.35
N VAL A 62 -18.22 8.98 -21.76
CA VAL A 62 -18.31 9.95 -20.66
C VAL A 62 -18.58 11.34 -21.23
N LYS A 63 -19.64 11.98 -20.74
CA LYS A 63 -19.97 13.37 -21.06
C LYS A 63 -19.57 14.27 -19.91
N VAL A 64 -18.71 15.26 -20.18
CA VAL A 64 -18.32 16.27 -19.19
C VAL A 64 -19.49 17.22 -18.96
N ARG A 65 -19.96 17.32 -17.72
CA ARG A 65 -21.04 18.24 -17.37
C ARG A 65 -20.56 19.70 -17.49
N PRO A 66 -21.42 20.65 -17.92
CA PRO A 66 -21.02 22.06 -18.08
C PRO A 66 -20.41 22.68 -16.83
N ARG A 67 -20.94 22.33 -15.64
CA ARG A 67 -20.40 22.78 -14.35
C ARG A 67 -18.96 22.34 -14.13
N ILE A 68 -18.59 21.13 -14.58
CA ILE A 68 -17.23 20.61 -14.39
C ILE A 68 -16.26 21.27 -15.36
N ARG A 69 -16.71 21.60 -16.57
CA ARG A 69 -15.94 22.42 -17.51
C ARG A 69 -15.71 23.84 -16.94
N ALA A 70 -16.73 24.48 -16.39
CA ALA A 70 -16.57 25.79 -15.73
C ALA A 70 -15.55 25.74 -14.58
N LEU A 71 -15.60 24.69 -13.74
CA LEU A 71 -14.59 24.49 -12.68
C LEU A 71 -13.19 24.32 -13.26
N ALA A 72 -13.04 23.62 -14.39
CA ALA A 72 -11.74 23.48 -15.05
C ALA A 72 -11.24 24.81 -15.64
N ASP A 73 -12.13 25.62 -16.20
CA ASP A 73 -11.83 26.97 -16.68
C ASP A 73 -11.31 27.84 -15.53
N ASP A 74 -11.97 27.79 -14.37
CA ASP A 74 -11.62 28.54 -13.15
C ASP A 74 -10.26 28.14 -12.54
N LEU A 75 -9.68 26.99 -12.89
CA LEU A 75 -8.37 26.56 -12.39
C LEU A 75 -7.20 27.43 -12.86
N ASP A 76 -7.40 28.26 -13.89
CA ASP A 76 -6.43 29.26 -14.38
C ASP A 76 -7.02 30.67 -14.37
N ALA A 77 -8.04 30.90 -13.53
CA ALA A 77 -8.54 32.23 -13.26
C ALA A 77 -7.40 33.13 -12.75
N THR A 78 -7.41 34.43 -13.05
CA THR A 78 -6.37 35.35 -12.59
C THR A 78 -6.35 35.48 -11.06
N GLU A 79 -7.52 35.43 -10.43
CA GLU A 79 -7.67 35.50 -8.98
C GLU A 79 -7.31 34.17 -8.31
N PHE A 80 -6.37 34.21 -7.36
CA PHE A 80 -5.93 33.03 -6.61
C PHE A 80 -7.08 32.34 -5.87
N ALA A 81 -7.94 33.11 -5.20
CA ALA A 81 -9.06 32.57 -4.44
C ALA A 81 -10.01 31.72 -5.31
N THR A 82 -10.25 32.14 -6.55
CA THR A 82 -11.07 31.41 -7.52
C THR A 82 -10.43 30.08 -7.92
N ARG A 83 -9.12 30.08 -8.20
CA ARG A 83 -8.38 28.85 -8.52
C ARG A 83 -8.39 27.84 -7.38
N GLU A 84 -8.20 28.30 -6.15
CA GLU A 84 -8.23 27.43 -4.97
C GLU A 84 -9.64 26.90 -4.68
N ALA A 85 -10.67 27.75 -4.77
CA ALA A 85 -12.05 27.32 -4.58
C ALA A 85 -12.49 26.26 -5.61
N ALA A 86 -12.07 26.43 -6.88
CA ALA A 86 -12.30 25.44 -7.92
C ALA A 86 -11.56 24.13 -7.63
N MET A 87 -10.30 24.21 -7.22
CA MET A 87 -9.49 23.05 -6.83
C MET A 87 -10.14 22.28 -5.68
N ASP A 88 -10.51 22.97 -4.59
CA ASP A 88 -11.13 22.37 -3.41
C ASP A 88 -12.45 21.68 -3.77
N THR A 89 -13.28 22.33 -4.59
CA THR A 89 -14.54 21.75 -5.07
C THR A 89 -14.30 20.44 -5.84
N LEU A 90 -13.27 20.41 -6.69
CA LEU A 90 -12.87 19.23 -7.44
C LEU A 90 -12.23 18.15 -6.57
N LEU A 91 -11.55 18.51 -5.47
CA LEU A 91 -11.00 17.60 -4.46
C LEU A 91 -12.07 17.03 -3.51
N GLN A 92 -13.21 17.72 -3.33
CA GLN A 92 -14.29 17.28 -2.44
C GLN A 92 -15.27 16.29 -3.06
N GLY A 93 -15.67 16.46 -4.31
CA GLY A 93 -16.42 15.38 -4.99
C GLY A 93 -17.08 15.77 -6.30
N ALA A 94 -16.89 17.01 -6.77
CA ALA A 94 -17.80 17.57 -7.74
C ALA A 94 -17.81 16.81 -9.08
N ALA A 95 -16.66 16.23 -9.48
CA ALA A 95 -16.49 15.53 -10.75
C ALA A 95 -16.16 14.05 -10.55
N ALA A 96 -16.70 13.19 -11.42
CA ALA A 96 -16.24 11.81 -11.53
C ALA A 96 -14.85 11.77 -12.18
N ILE A 97 -14.01 10.78 -11.82
CA ILE A 97 -12.67 10.60 -12.40
C ILE A 97 -12.71 10.55 -13.93
N GLY A 98 -13.73 9.89 -14.51
CA GLY A 98 -13.92 9.84 -15.95
C GLY A 98 -14.07 11.22 -16.60
N GLU A 99 -14.83 12.14 -16.00
CA GLU A 99 -15.00 13.49 -16.56
C GLU A 99 -13.69 14.28 -16.52
N LEU A 100 -12.91 14.13 -15.45
CA LEU A 100 -11.60 14.75 -15.32
C LEU A 100 -10.61 14.19 -16.35
N CYS A 101 -10.64 12.88 -16.60
CA CYS A 101 -9.83 12.25 -17.63
C CYS A 101 -10.22 12.72 -19.04
N VAL A 102 -11.52 12.88 -19.35
CA VAL A 102 -11.95 13.45 -20.63
C VAL A 102 -11.44 14.88 -20.81
N LEU A 103 -11.48 15.72 -19.77
CA LEU A 103 -10.88 17.06 -19.82
C LEU A 103 -9.37 16.99 -20.08
N LEU A 104 -8.65 16.09 -19.41
CA LEU A 104 -7.21 15.91 -19.58
C LEU A 104 -6.81 15.35 -20.96
N GLU A 105 -7.70 14.65 -21.66
CA GLU A 105 -7.49 14.25 -23.07
C GLU A 105 -7.62 15.41 -24.05
N GLY A 106 -8.28 16.51 -23.66
CA GLY A 106 -8.43 17.70 -24.48
C GLY A 106 -7.15 18.55 -24.56
N ASP A 107 -6.85 19.09 -25.74
CA ASP A 107 -5.69 19.97 -25.97
C ASP A 107 -5.95 21.45 -25.57
N ASP A 108 -7.18 21.78 -25.19
CA ASP A 108 -7.66 23.13 -24.87
C ASP A 108 -7.24 23.63 -23.48
N LEU A 109 -6.68 22.76 -22.64
CA LEU A 109 -6.24 23.12 -21.29
C LEU A 109 -4.90 23.88 -21.29
N SER A 110 -4.87 24.96 -20.52
CA SER A 110 -3.64 25.65 -20.13
C SER A 110 -2.73 24.74 -19.29
N VAL A 111 -1.45 25.13 -19.15
CA VAL A 111 -0.49 24.36 -18.36
C VAL A 111 -0.91 24.30 -16.88
N GLU A 112 -1.42 25.41 -16.34
CA GLU A 112 -1.90 25.47 -14.96
C GLU A 112 -3.14 24.58 -14.78
N GLN A 113 -4.15 24.70 -15.65
CA GLN A 113 -5.38 23.89 -15.59
C GLN A 113 -5.06 22.40 -15.63
N ARG A 114 -4.22 21.99 -16.59
CA ARG A 114 -3.81 20.58 -16.74
C ARG A 114 -3.05 20.07 -15.52
N THR A 115 -2.11 20.86 -15.00
CA THR A 115 -1.30 20.47 -13.83
C THR A 115 -2.20 20.30 -12.61
N ARG A 116 -3.10 21.25 -12.36
CA ARG A 116 -4.07 21.21 -11.25
C ARG A 116 -5.05 20.04 -11.39
N LEU A 117 -5.65 19.85 -12.56
CA LEU A 117 -6.54 18.70 -12.82
C LEU A 117 -5.83 17.37 -12.63
N LEU A 118 -4.58 17.25 -13.06
CA LEU A 118 -3.80 16.05 -12.86
C LEU A 118 -3.55 15.79 -11.37
N LEU A 119 -3.24 16.82 -10.58
CA LEU A 119 -3.13 16.69 -9.12
C LEU A 119 -4.44 16.21 -8.48
N VAL A 120 -5.60 16.73 -8.92
CA VAL A 120 -6.91 16.24 -8.47
C VAL A 120 -7.09 14.77 -8.81
N VAL A 121 -6.83 14.34 -10.04
CA VAL A 121 -6.97 12.94 -10.46
C VAL A 121 -6.05 12.03 -9.65
N GLN A 122 -4.79 12.42 -9.45
CA GLN A 122 -3.85 11.64 -8.65
C GLN A 122 -4.28 11.53 -7.18
N ASN A 123 -4.77 12.63 -6.59
CA ASN A 123 -5.30 12.63 -5.23
C ASN A 123 -6.51 11.69 -5.13
N ARG A 124 -7.45 11.78 -6.07
CA ARG A 124 -8.64 10.92 -6.15
C ARG A 124 -8.30 9.44 -6.26
N LEU A 125 -7.33 9.08 -7.08
CA LEU A 125 -6.91 7.69 -7.24
C LEU A 125 -6.28 7.13 -5.95
N ARG A 126 -5.45 7.93 -5.27
CA ARG A 126 -4.78 7.52 -4.02
C ARG A 126 -5.76 7.43 -2.86
N ASN A 127 -6.62 8.43 -2.72
CA ASN A 127 -7.47 8.64 -1.55
C ASN A 127 -8.93 8.25 -1.78
N ALA A 128 -9.22 7.49 -2.84
CA ALA A 128 -10.58 6.99 -3.08
C ALA A 128 -11.11 6.28 -1.83
N PRO A 129 -12.38 6.48 -1.44
CA PRO A 129 -12.99 5.68 -0.39
C PRO A 129 -12.84 4.18 -0.66
N ARG A 130 -12.80 3.36 0.39
CA ARG A 130 -12.60 1.91 0.29
C ARG A 130 -13.82 1.21 0.84
N GLY A 131 -14.26 0.16 0.17
CA GLY A 131 -15.32 -0.70 0.65
C GLY A 131 -14.92 -1.50 1.89
N ALA A 132 -15.92 -1.80 2.72
CA ALA A 132 -15.77 -2.63 3.90
C ALA A 132 -16.99 -3.53 4.12
N VAL A 133 -16.76 -4.73 4.66
CA VAL A 133 -17.84 -5.66 5.03
C VAL A 133 -18.15 -5.62 6.52
N GLY A 134 -17.15 -5.42 7.38
CA GLY A 134 -17.31 -5.44 8.84
C GLY A 134 -17.25 -6.84 9.44
N ILE A 135 -16.18 -7.59 9.16
CA ILE A 135 -15.93 -8.91 9.76
C ILE A 135 -14.56 -8.96 10.43
N ARG A 136 -14.44 -9.77 11.49
CA ARG A 136 -13.13 -10.27 11.94
C ARG A 136 -12.90 -11.66 11.38
N MET A 137 -11.72 -11.86 10.84
CA MET A 137 -11.33 -13.10 10.19
C MET A 137 -10.52 -13.96 11.14
N GLN A 138 -10.76 -15.27 11.11
CA GLN A 138 -9.86 -16.24 11.73
C GLN A 138 -9.27 -17.14 10.65
N TRP A 139 -7.94 -17.25 10.65
CA TRP A 139 -7.25 -18.17 9.77
C TRP A 139 -7.29 -19.58 10.35
N ARG A 140 -7.95 -20.51 9.65
CA ARG A 140 -8.02 -21.93 10.04
C ARG A 140 -7.08 -22.87 9.28
N GLY A 141 -6.18 -22.34 8.45
CA GLY A 141 -5.03 -23.10 7.92
C GLY A 141 -5.39 -24.37 7.15
N GLY A 142 -6.41 -24.31 6.28
CA GLY A 142 -6.71 -25.38 5.32
C GLY A 142 -7.10 -26.74 5.90
N ARG A 143 -7.49 -26.80 7.18
CA ARG A 143 -7.80 -28.06 7.89
C ARG A 143 -8.89 -28.90 7.24
N ASP A 144 -9.76 -28.26 6.46
CA ASP A 144 -10.95 -28.88 5.85
C ASP A 144 -10.82 -29.09 4.33
N GLY A 145 -9.60 -28.90 3.79
CA GLY A 145 -9.30 -29.11 2.37
C GLY A 145 -9.47 -27.87 1.48
N ASN A 146 -9.77 -26.69 2.04
CA ASN A 146 -9.82 -25.43 1.31
C ASN A 146 -8.79 -24.43 1.88
N PRO A 147 -7.55 -24.38 1.35
CA PRO A 147 -6.46 -23.60 1.93
C PRO A 147 -6.65 -22.08 1.87
N GLY A 148 -7.63 -21.57 1.10
CA GLY A 148 -7.90 -20.14 0.97
C GLY A 148 -9.18 -19.65 1.63
N ALA A 149 -9.96 -20.53 2.26
CA ALA A 149 -11.21 -20.16 2.92
C ALA A 149 -10.98 -19.22 4.11
N VAL A 150 -11.83 -18.20 4.22
CA VAL A 150 -11.79 -17.22 5.31
C VAL A 150 -12.98 -17.46 6.23
N GLU A 151 -12.70 -17.92 7.45
CA GLU A 151 -13.74 -18.13 8.48
C GLU A 151 -14.06 -16.81 9.19
N ILE A 152 -15.36 -16.54 9.31
CA ILE A 152 -15.90 -15.38 10.03
C ILE A 152 -15.90 -15.68 11.53
N ALA A 153 -15.04 -14.97 12.25
CA ALA A 153 -14.88 -15.12 13.69
C ALA A 153 -15.76 -14.15 14.49
N ASP A 154 -16.05 -12.99 13.90
CA ASP A 154 -16.85 -11.94 14.53
C ASP A 154 -17.49 -11.05 13.45
N LEU A 155 -18.63 -10.45 13.79
CA LEU A 155 -19.36 -9.50 12.96
C LEU A 155 -19.34 -8.14 13.66
N LEU A 156 -18.90 -7.10 12.96
CA LEU A 156 -18.85 -5.77 13.54
C LEU A 156 -20.25 -5.15 13.53
N PRO A 157 -20.77 -4.66 14.67
CA PRO A 157 -22.12 -4.09 14.75
C PRO A 157 -22.30 -2.88 13.83
N GLY A 158 -23.47 -2.78 13.19
CA GLY A 158 -23.85 -1.67 12.33
C GLY A 158 -23.23 -1.71 10.92
N LEU A 159 -22.37 -2.69 10.63
CA LEU A 159 -21.76 -2.87 9.30
C LEU A 159 -22.49 -3.91 8.45
N PRO A 160 -22.31 -3.91 7.12
CA PRO A 160 -23.15 -4.69 6.23
C PRO A 160 -23.14 -6.20 6.47
N ALA A 161 -22.01 -6.77 6.89
CA ALA A 161 -21.89 -8.20 7.15
C ALA A 161 -22.86 -8.71 8.22
N GLU A 162 -23.18 -7.91 9.24
CA GLU A 162 -24.09 -8.29 10.33
C GLU A 162 -25.49 -8.71 9.83
N ARG A 163 -25.90 -8.19 8.67
CA ARG A 163 -27.24 -8.43 8.10
C ARG A 163 -27.32 -9.68 7.22
N VAL A 164 -26.18 -10.24 6.81
CA VAL A 164 -26.12 -11.24 5.72
C VAL A 164 -25.31 -12.49 6.14
N LEU A 165 -24.23 -12.29 6.88
CA LEU A 165 -23.27 -13.33 7.25
C LEU A 165 -23.52 -13.83 8.67
N GLU A 166 -23.08 -15.05 8.95
CA GLU A 166 -23.16 -15.69 10.27
C GLU A 166 -21.77 -16.08 10.78
N LEU A 167 -21.66 -16.25 12.11
CA LEU A 167 -20.42 -16.73 12.72
C LEU A 167 -20.11 -18.18 12.31
N GLY A 168 -18.87 -18.42 11.90
CA GLY A 168 -18.41 -19.71 11.39
C GLY A 168 -18.64 -19.92 9.90
N ASP A 169 -19.27 -18.98 9.20
CA ASP A 169 -19.30 -18.95 7.74
C ASP A 169 -17.88 -18.93 7.17
N GLN A 170 -17.68 -19.66 6.07
CA GLN A 170 -16.41 -19.71 5.36
C GLN A 170 -16.55 -19.06 3.99
N VAL A 171 -15.99 -17.87 3.81
CA VAL A 171 -15.94 -17.21 2.51
C VAL A 171 -14.87 -17.89 1.65
N ILE A 172 -15.25 -18.35 0.46
CA ILE A 172 -14.36 -19.07 -0.46
C ILE A 172 -14.18 -18.35 -1.80
N GLN A 173 -15.10 -17.45 -2.16
CA GLN A 173 -15.06 -16.70 -3.41
C GLN A 173 -15.65 -15.30 -3.24
N VAL A 174 -15.16 -14.36 -4.04
CA VAL A 174 -15.63 -12.98 -4.13
C VAL A 174 -15.73 -12.57 -5.60
N ASP A 175 -16.89 -12.15 -6.08
CA ASP A 175 -17.17 -11.76 -7.47
C ASP A 175 -16.64 -12.77 -8.51
N GLY A 176 -16.90 -14.07 -8.30
CA GLY A 176 -16.38 -15.12 -9.18
C GLY A 176 -14.89 -15.44 -9.01
N GLN A 177 -14.18 -14.79 -8.09
CA GLN A 177 -12.74 -14.99 -7.84
C GLN A 177 -12.49 -15.83 -6.59
N PRO A 178 -11.89 -17.03 -6.71
CA PRO A 178 -11.61 -17.87 -5.55
C PRO A 178 -10.52 -17.26 -4.67
N LEU A 179 -10.74 -17.32 -3.36
CA LEU A 179 -9.78 -16.84 -2.37
C LEU A 179 -8.65 -17.87 -2.18
N ARG A 180 -7.42 -17.39 -2.06
CA ARG A 180 -6.22 -18.22 -1.78
C ARG A 180 -5.63 -17.91 -0.42
N ALA A 181 -5.83 -16.69 0.04
CA ALA A 181 -5.43 -16.22 1.35
C ALA A 181 -6.45 -15.19 1.87
N SER A 182 -6.47 -14.98 3.17
CA SER A 182 -7.31 -13.94 3.80
C SER A 182 -7.04 -12.54 3.24
N SER A 183 -5.81 -12.27 2.79
CA SER A 183 -5.45 -11.02 2.13
C SER A 183 -6.23 -10.76 0.84
N ASP A 184 -6.65 -11.81 0.12
CA ASP A 184 -7.38 -11.67 -1.14
C ASP A 184 -8.76 -11.05 -0.89
N LEU A 185 -9.46 -11.50 0.15
CA LEU A 185 -10.74 -10.93 0.57
C LEU A 185 -10.59 -9.45 0.91
N VAL A 186 -9.56 -9.10 1.69
CA VAL A 186 -9.27 -7.70 2.05
C VAL A 186 -9.01 -6.87 0.80
N VAL A 187 -8.19 -7.35 -0.14
CA VAL A 187 -7.86 -6.63 -1.37
C VAL A 187 -9.09 -6.44 -2.25
N LEU A 188 -9.87 -7.49 -2.49
CA LEU A 188 -11.05 -7.42 -3.36
C LEU A 188 -12.12 -6.48 -2.77
N VAL A 189 -12.36 -6.55 -1.46
CA VAL A 189 -13.32 -5.67 -0.78
C VAL A 189 -12.85 -4.22 -0.77
N GLN A 190 -11.62 -3.95 -0.31
CA GLN A 190 -11.11 -2.57 -0.19
C GLN A 190 -10.80 -1.89 -1.53
N SER A 191 -10.74 -2.67 -2.62
CA SER A 191 -10.55 -2.12 -3.95
C SER A 191 -11.80 -1.48 -4.56
N LYS A 192 -12.99 -1.83 -4.06
CA LYS A 192 -14.27 -1.27 -4.47
C LYS A 192 -14.62 -0.01 -3.68
N ALA A 193 -15.57 0.77 -4.19
CA ALA A 193 -16.11 1.91 -3.45
C ALA A 193 -17.15 1.47 -2.40
N PRO A 194 -17.35 2.25 -1.33
CA PRO A 194 -18.52 2.13 -0.46
C PRO A 194 -19.82 2.26 -1.27
N GLY A 195 -20.84 1.50 -0.90
CA GLY A 195 -22.11 1.41 -1.61
C GLY A 195 -22.10 0.45 -2.81
N GLU A 196 -20.94 -0.03 -3.27
CA GLU A 196 -20.90 -1.07 -4.29
C GLU A 196 -21.32 -2.42 -3.71
N SER A 197 -21.97 -3.25 -4.52
CA SER A 197 -22.27 -4.63 -4.13
C SER A 197 -21.11 -5.58 -4.45
N VAL A 198 -20.96 -6.60 -3.61
CA VAL A 198 -20.03 -7.71 -3.81
C VAL A 198 -20.78 -9.03 -3.66
N GLU A 199 -20.47 -9.98 -4.53
CA GLU A 199 -21.01 -11.34 -4.48
C GLU A 199 -20.02 -12.25 -3.75
N LEU A 200 -20.47 -12.90 -2.68
CA LEU A 200 -19.70 -13.85 -1.89
C LEU A 200 -20.22 -15.27 -2.13
N LEU A 201 -19.31 -16.21 -2.31
CA LEU A 201 -19.62 -17.63 -2.16
C LEU A 201 -19.16 -18.06 -0.76
N VAL A 202 -20.09 -18.60 0.01
CA VAL A 202 -19.89 -18.93 1.43
C VAL A 202 -20.30 -20.37 1.69
N ASN A 203 -19.46 -21.10 2.41
CA ASN A 203 -19.82 -22.39 2.99
C ASN A 203 -20.31 -22.16 4.42
N ARG A 204 -21.60 -22.40 4.65
CA ARG A 204 -22.23 -22.34 5.97
C ARG A 204 -22.35 -23.75 6.54
N VAL A 205 -21.96 -23.94 7.79
CA VAL A 205 -22.04 -25.24 8.45
C VAL A 205 -23.50 -25.66 8.63
N ARG A 206 -23.85 -26.86 8.16
CA ARG A 206 -25.21 -27.39 8.32
C ARG A 206 -25.42 -27.86 9.77
N ARG A 207 -26.53 -27.44 10.37
CA ARG A 207 -26.95 -27.82 11.72
C ARG A 207 -28.29 -28.55 11.70
N ASP A 208 -28.49 -29.46 12.64
CA ASP A 208 -29.75 -30.18 12.80
C ASP A 208 -30.81 -29.33 13.56
N GLU A 209 -32.01 -29.87 13.78
CA GLU A 209 -33.09 -29.20 14.50
C GLU A 209 -32.74 -28.82 15.95
N ARG A 210 -31.68 -29.41 16.51
CA ARG A 210 -31.18 -29.13 17.87
C ARG A 210 -30.02 -28.13 17.88
N GLY A 211 -29.54 -27.73 16.71
CA GLY A 211 -28.40 -26.86 16.54
C GLY A 211 -27.04 -27.57 16.56
N ASP A 212 -27.03 -28.91 16.59
CA ASP A 212 -25.82 -29.72 16.56
C ASP A 212 -25.29 -29.83 15.13
N LEU A 213 -23.97 -30.00 14.99
CA LEU A 213 -23.31 -30.10 13.69
C LEU A 213 -23.73 -31.36 12.95
N ILE A 214 -24.16 -31.23 11.68
CA ILE A 214 -24.41 -32.40 10.84
C ILE A 214 -23.07 -32.92 10.32
N ILE A 215 -22.74 -34.14 10.70
CA ILE A 215 -21.52 -34.84 10.32
C ILE A 215 -21.93 -35.99 9.38
N ASP A 216 -21.22 -36.14 8.27
CA ASP A 216 -21.44 -37.25 7.33
C ASP A 216 -20.88 -38.59 7.87
N ASP A 217 -21.16 -39.68 7.15
CA ASP A 217 -20.71 -41.03 7.51
C ASP A 217 -19.17 -41.17 7.57
N ALA A 218 -18.43 -40.22 7.00
CA ALA A 218 -16.97 -40.16 7.02
C ALA A 218 -16.42 -39.30 8.19
N GLY A 219 -17.28 -38.76 9.04
CA GLY A 219 -16.87 -37.90 10.15
C GLY A 219 -16.58 -36.46 9.75
N LYS A 220 -16.98 -36.02 8.54
CA LYS A 220 -16.76 -34.67 8.04
C LYS A 220 -18.00 -33.80 8.24
N VAL A 221 -17.79 -32.55 8.64
CA VAL A 221 -18.85 -31.54 8.78
C VAL A 221 -19.45 -31.25 7.41
N GLN A 222 -20.79 -31.25 7.31
CA GLN A 222 -21.50 -30.85 6.10
C GLN A 222 -21.65 -29.33 6.01
N TYR A 223 -21.54 -28.82 4.80
CA TYR A 223 -21.67 -27.41 4.48
C TYR A 223 -22.74 -27.20 3.42
N ASP A 224 -23.50 -26.12 3.56
CA ASP A 224 -24.35 -25.55 2.52
C ASP A 224 -23.58 -24.43 1.82
N GLU A 225 -23.49 -24.50 0.50
CA GLU A 225 -22.90 -23.46 -0.33
C GLU A 225 -23.97 -22.39 -0.63
N LEU A 226 -23.66 -21.14 -0.27
CA LEU A 226 -24.55 -20.00 -0.37
C LEU A 226 -23.91 -18.89 -1.21
N GLU A 227 -24.65 -18.41 -2.21
CA GLU A 227 -24.32 -17.18 -2.93
C GLU A 227 -25.01 -16.00 -2.24
N LEU A 228 -24.21 -15.09 -1.68
CA LEU A 228 -24.69 -13.96 -0.89
C LEU A 228 -24.24 -12.66 -1.56
N THR A 229 -25.17 -11.72 -1.75
CA THR A 229 -24.83 -10.37 -2.23
C THR A 229 -24.91 -9.40 -1.06
N LEU A 230 -23.90 -8.55 -0.91
CA LEU A 230 -23.87 -7.52 0.13
C LEU A 230 -23.37 -6.19 -0.42
N GLU A 231 -23.96 -5.10 0.07
CA GLU A 231 -23.50 -3.73 -0.19
C GLU A 231 -22.35 -3.38 0.75
N LEU A 232 -21.29 -2.79 0.23
CA LEU A 232 -20.10 -2.43 1.01
C LEU A 232 -20.33 -1.14 1.81
N GLY A 233 -19.86 -1.13 3.06
CA GLY A 233 -19.77 0.07 3.89
C GLY A 233 -18.48 0.85 3.62
N ASP A 234 -18.25 1.93 4.36
CA ASP A 234 -17.00 2.67 4.30
C ASP A 234 -15.95 2.03 5.21
N ALA A 235 -14.75 1.80 4.69
CA ALA A 235 -13.64 1.29 5.48
C ALA A 235 -13.16 2.26 6.58
N ASN A 236 -13.50 3.54 6.50
CA ASN A 236 -13.25 4.48 7.59
C ASN A 236 -14.14 4.17 8.82
N ASP A 237 -15.28 3.50 8.63
CA ASP A 237 -16.15 3.07 9.73
C ASP A 237 -15.61 1.82 10.45
N LEU A 238 -14.56 1.19 9.92
CA LEU A 238 -13.88 0.05 10.55
C LEU A 238 -12.92 0.48 11.67
N GLU A 239 -12.66 1.77 11.85
CA GLU A 239 -11.71 2.28 12.84
C GLU A 239 -12.25 2.08 14.27
N ASP A 240 -11.94 0.91 14.85
CA ASP A 240 -11.99 0.67 16.29
C ASP A 240 -11.05 1.68 17.00
N PRO A 241 -11.40 2.25 18.17
CA PRO A 241 -10.52 3.13 18.96
C PRO A 241 -9.13 2.54 19.30
N THR A 242 -8.90 1.25 19.01
CA THR A 242 -7.59 0.58 19.10
C THR A 242 -6.71 0.66 17.84
N GLY A 243 -7.17 1.29 16.75
CA GLY A 243 -6.32 1.79 15.64
C GLY A 243 -5.60 0.75 14.77
N THR A 244 -6.07 -0.51 14.70
CA THR A 244 -5.30 -1.62 14.10
C THR A 244 -5.70 -1.97 12.66
N LEU A 245 -6.70 -1.32 12.06
CA LEU A 245 -7.15 -1.62 10.70
C LEU A 245 -6.44 -0.73 9.67
N ALA A 246 -5.17 -1.05 9.41
CA ALA A 246 -4.43 -0.41 8.33
C ALA A 246 -4.98 -0.86 6.95
N PRO A 247 -4.96 0.03 5.93
CA PRO A 247 -5.20 -0.35 4.55
C PRO A 247 -4.40 -1.57 4.11
N SER A 248 -4.96 -2.32 3.16
CA SER A 248 -4.15 -3.29 2.41
C SER A 248 -3.07 -2.55 1.60
N GLY A 249 -1.81 -2.81 1.92
CA GLY A 249 -0.67 -2.25 1.18
C GLY A 249 -0.69 -2.61 -0.31
N ALA A 250 -1.35 -3.70 -0.71
CA ALA A 250 -1.54 -4.06 -2.12
C ALA A 250 -2.54 -3.12 -2.83
N VAL A 251 -3.61 -2.69 -2.13
CA VAL A 251 -4.57 -1.72 -2.66
C VAL A 251 -3.89 -0.35 -2.79
N GLU A 252 -3.14 0.08 -1.77
CA GLU A 252 -2.39 1.33 -1.81
C GLU A 252 -1.36 1.36 -2.94
N GLN A 253 -0.59 0.27 -3.10
CA GLN A 253 0.39 0.16 -4.17
C GLN A 253 -0.29 0.20 -5.55
N THR A 254 -1.45 -0.45 -5.70
CA THR A 254 -2.22 -0.43 -6.95
C THR A 254 -2.70 0.99 -7.27
N ARG A 255 -3.28 1.69 -6.29
CA ARG A 255 -3.71 3.08 -6.43
C ARG A 255 -2.56 4.04 -6.74
N ALA A 256 -1.41 3.85 -6.09
CA ALA A 256 -0.21 4.63 -6.36
C ALA A 256 0.31 4.42 -7.79
N ARG A 257 0.30 3.17 -8.29
CA ARG A 257 0.64 2.85 -9.68
C ARG A 257 -0.32 3.49 -10.66
N GLU A 258 -1.62 3.48 -10.38
CA GLU A 258 -2.61 4.14 -11.24
C GLU A 258 -2.45 5.67 -11.25
N ALA A 259 -2.14 6.29 -10.11
CA ALA A 259 -1.83 7.72 -10.05
C ALA A 259 -0.57 8.09 -10.85
N ILE A 260 0.46 7.21 -10.86
CA ILE A 260 1.64 7.38 -11.72
C ILE A 260 1.26 7.21 -13.19
N ALA A 261 0.46 6.18 -13.51
CA ALA A 261 0.01 5.95 -14.88
C ALA A 261 -0.81 7.13 -15.43
N ALA A 262 -1.64 7.76 -14.59
CA ALA A 262 -2.35 8.99 -14.95
C ALA A 262 -1.38 10.14 -15.29
N ALA A 263 -0.32 10.33 -14.50
CA ALA A 263 0.70 11.35 -14.81
C ALA A 263 1.43 11.04 -16.11
N VAL A 264 1.87 9.80 -16.32
CA VAL A 264 2.53 9.40 -17.57
C VAL A 264 1.61 9.63 -18.78
N ARG A 265 0.31 9.37 -18.62
CA ARG A 265 -0.67 9.51 -19.71
C ARG A 265 -1.00 10.97 -20.03
N TYR A 266 -1.16 11.82 -19.03
CA TYR A 266 -1.78 13.14 -19.21
C TYR A 266 -0.84 14.34 -18.98
N ALA A 267 0.36 14.12 -18.42
CA ALA A 267 1.31 15.22 -18.25
C ALA A 267 1.82 15.71 -19.62
N ARG A 268 2.01 17.02 -19.76
CA ARG A 268 2.74 17.55 -20.92
C ARG A 268 4.22 17.17 -20.80
N PRO A 269 4.91 16.90 -21.92
CA PRO A 269 6.34 16.67 -21.89
C PRO A 269 7.07 17.90 -21.31
N PRO A 270 8.14 17.69 -20.53
CA PRO A 270 8.89 18.79 -19.96
C PRO A 270 9.43 19.69 -21.08
N ARG A 271 9.26 21.00 -20.94
CA ARG A 271 9.90 21.98 -21.81
C ARG A 271 11.25 22.33 -21.22
N PHE A 272 12.32 22.00 -21.94
CA PHE A 272 13.66 22.44 -21.57
C PHE A 272 13.80 23.93 -21.90
N VAL A 273 13.96 24.75 -20.87
CA VAL A 273 14.29 26.16 -21.04
C VAL A 273 15.81 26.27 -21.03
N ALA A 274 16.40 26.56 -22.18
CA ALA A 274 17.81 26.93 -22.25
C ALA A 274 17.96 28.31 -21.59
N ILE A 275 18.55 28.35 -20.41
CA ILE A 275 18.93 29.61 -19.77
C ILE A 275 20.11 30.15 -20.56
N ALA A 276 19.92 31.27 -21.27
CA ALA A 276 20.99 31.92 -22.00
C ALA A 276 22.12 32.28 -21.02
N GLU A 277 23.33 31.82 -21.29
CA GLU A 277 24.53 32.15 -20.52
C GLU A 277 24.77 33.67 -20.59
N GLY A 278 24.31 34.39 -19.57
CA GLY A 278 24.36 35.84 -19.55
C GLY A 278 24.25 36.39 -18.13
N ARG A 279 25.42 36.61 -17.52
CA ARG A 279 25.69 37.11 -16.16
C ARG A 279 25.59 36.08 -15.04
N ALA A 280 26.63 35.27 -14.96
CA ALA A 280 27.06 34.65 -13.72
C ALA A 280 27.41 35.75 -12.69
N SER A 281 26.50 36.00 -11.74
CA SER A 281 26.87 36.48 -10.41
C SER A 281 26.99 35.26 -9.51
N GLY A 282 28.22 34.83 -9.25
CA GLY A 282 28.60 34.08 -8.06
C GLY A 282 28.17 32.62 -7.90
N LEU A 283 27.44 32.02 -8.83
CA LEU A 283 27.16 30.58 -8.80
C LEU A 283 28.12 29.84 -9.73
N VAL A 284 28.96 29.00 -9.11
CA VAL A 284 29.88 28.09 -9.81
C VAL A 284 29.06 27.19 -10.75
N PRO A 285 29.39 27.13 -12.05
CA PRO A 285 28.67 26.26 -12.97
C PRO A 285 28.98 24.80 -12.62
N ILE A 286 27.92 24.02 -12.40
CA ILE A 286 28.02 22.56 -12.34
C ILE A 286 28.29 22.11 -13.78
N THR A 287 29.55 21.80 -14.09
CA THR A 287 29.91 21.15 -15.35
C THR A 287 29.26 19.76 -15.41
N PRO A 288 28.55 19.41 -16.49
CA PRO A 288 27.94 18.10 -16.67
C PRO A 288 28.99 17.12 -17.19
N ASP A 289 29.98 16.80 -16.36
CA ASP A 289 30.91 15.71 -16.63
C ASP A 289 31.06 14.89 -15.37
N THR A 290 30.03 14.09 -15.12
CA THR A 290 30.01 12.67 -14.72
C THR A 290 28.57 12.40 -14.29
N PRO A 291 27.82 11.45 -14.88
CA PRO A 291 26.51 11.10 -14.36
C PRO A 291 26.71 10.64 -12.91
N ALA A 292 26.22 11.42 -11.95
CA ALA A 292 26.16 11.01 -10.57
C ALA A 292 25.47 9.63 -10.55
N THR A 293 26.19 8.59 -10.11
CA THR A 293 25.60 7.27 -10.00
C THR A 293 24.40 7.37 -9.06
N ASP A 294 23.38 6.52 -9.20
CA ASP A 294 22.16 6.54 -8.36
C ASP A 294 22.49 6.59 -6.85
N THR A 295 23.68 6.11 -6.47
CA THR A 295 24.26 6.23 -5.13
C THR A 295 24.59 7.66 -4.70
N GLU A 296 25.23 8.49 -5.54
CA GLU A 296 25.57 9.87 -5.19
C GLU A 296 24.32 10.74 -5.03
N ALA A 297 23.35 10.59 -5.94
CA ALA A 297 22.04 11.24 -5.83
C ALA A 297 21.26 10.76 -4.60
N THR A 298 21.44 9.51 -4.18
CA THR A 298 20.85 8.98 -2.94
C THR A 298 21.54 9.57 -1.72
N ALA A 299 22.88 9.60 -1.67
CA ALA A 299 23.64 10.18 -0.56
C ALA A 299 23.30 11.66 -0.34
N GLN A 300 23.20 12.43 -1.42
CA GLN A 300 22.80 13.84 -1.37
C GLN A 300 21.39 14.01 -0.78
N ARG A 301 20.41 13.21 -1.23
CA ARG A 301 19.03 13.24 -0.72
C ARG A 301 18.94 12.88 0.77
N LEU A 302 19.78 11.97 1.26
CA LEU A 302 19.83 11.63 2.69
C LEU A 302 20.24 12.84 3.53
N VAL A 303 21.29 13.55 3.13
CA VAL A 303 21.78 14.75 3.81
C VAL A 303 20.74 15.86 3.79
N GLU A 304 20.20 16.19 2.61
CA GLU A 304 19.18 17.25 2.46
C GLU A 304 17.94 16.97 3.31
N ARG A 305 17.49 15.72 3.34
CA ARG A 305 16.35 15.32 4.17
C ARG A 305 16.64 15.47 5.66
N LEU A 306 17.82 15.07 6.13
CA LEU A 306 18.20 15.22 7.54
C LEU A 306 18.27 16.70 7.93
N GLU A 307 18.77 17.58 7.05
CA GLU A 307 18.80 19.03 7.28
C GLU A 307 17.39 19.61 7.45
N VAL A 308 16.46 19.24 6.56
CA VAL A 308 15.05 19.68 6.64
C VAL A 308 14.40 19.15 7.92
N GLU A 309 14.59 17.87 8.25
CA GLU A 309 14.04 17.27 9.46
C GLU A 309 14.54 18.00 10.72
N LEU A 310 15.86 18.24 10.84
CA LEU A 310 16.45 18.93 11.98
C LEU A 310 16.00 20.40 12.08
N ALA A 311 15.79 21.08 10.95
CA ALA A 311 15.22 22.42 10.94
C ALA A 311 13.80 22.43 11.53
N LEU A 312 12.95 21.48 11.11
CA LEU A 312 11.59 21.33 11.63
C LEU A 312 11.57 20.99 13.12
N PHE A 313 12.50 20.16 13.62
CA PHE A 313 12.59 19.85 15.06
C PHE A 313 12.99 21.04 15.90
N LYS A 314 13.94 21.85 15.41
CA LYS A 314 14.37 23.07 16.10
C LYS A 314 13.24 24.10 16.18
N GLU A 315 12.44 24.24 15.11
CA GLU A 315 11.32 25.17 15.09
C GLU A 315 10.13 24.70 15.92
N ALA A 316 9.90 23.40 16.02
CA ALA A 316 8.72 22.83 16.68
C ALA A 316 8.94 22.32 18.12
N GLU A 317 10.16 22.45 18.68
CA GLU A 317 10.55 21.89 20.00
C GLU A 317 10.16 20.41 20.19
N LEU A 318 10.20 19.64 19.10
CA LEU A 318 9.74 18.24 19.09
C LEU A 318 10.85 17.28 19.51
N GLU A 319 10.52 16.30 20.35
CA GLU A 319 11.44 15.21 20.71
C GLU A 319 11.71 14.27 19.52
N ILE A 320 12.96 13.83 19.41
CA ILE A 320 13.39 12.87 18.38
C ILE A 320 12.95 11.46 18.80
N SER A 321 12.08 10.84 18.01
CA SER A 321 11.54 9.52 18.34
C SER A 321 12.59 8.41 18.17
N PRO A 322 12.51 7.30 18.95
CA PRO A 322 13.42 6.16 18.81
C PRO A 322 13.48 5.58 17.39
N ALA A 323 12.36 5.54 16.67
CA ALA A 323 12.30 5.05 15.29
C ALA A 323 13.13 5.91 14.32
N ARG A 324 13.18 7.23 14.55
CA ARG A 324 13.99 8.16 13.74
C ARG A 324 15.48 7.97 14.01
N ARG A 325 15.86 7.75 15.27
CA ARG A 325 17.25 7.44 15.66
C ARG A 325 17.74 6.17 14.96
N THR A 326 16.94 5.10 15.00
CA THR A 326 17.26 3.84 14.31
C THR A 326 17.47 4.07 12.81
N ARG A 327 16.56 4.80 12.16
CA ARG A 327 16.67 5.12 10.75
C ARG A 327 17.92 5.95 10.43
N TRP A 328 18.25 6.96 11.23
CA TRP A 328 19.46 7.76 10.99
C TRP A 328 20.74 6.93 11.17
N ALA A 329 20.75 5.98 12.11
CA ALA A 329 21.86 5.05 12.29
C ALA A 329 22.02 4.09 11.09
N ASP A 330 20.90 3.59 10.54
CA ASP A 330 20.91 2.76 9.33
C ASP A 330 21.44 3.54 8.11
N GLU A 331 21.03 4.81 7.97
CA GLU A 331 21.48 5.71 6.90
C GLU A 331 22.97 6.05 7.02
N LEU A 332 23.47 6.28 8.24
CA LEU A 332 24.89 6.49 8.51
C LEU A 332 25.72 5.23 8.20
N SER A 333 25.21 4.06 8.57
CA SER A 333 25.83 2.75 8.27
C SER A 333 25.92 2.52 6.76
N TRP A 334 24.85 2.82 6.03
CA TRP A 334 24.84 2.75 4.57
C TRP A 334 25.87 3.70 3.95
N LEU A 335 25.90 4.99 4.34
CA LEU A 335 26.88 5.96 3.83
C LEU A 335 28.33 5.52 4.11
N THR A 336 28.58 4.97 5.30
CA THR A 336 29.89 4.42 5.69
C THR A 336 30.31 3.27 4.77
N GLN A 337 29.38 2.34 4.50
CA GLN A 337 29.64 1.22 3.60
C GLN A 337 29.92 1.68 2.17
N GLN A 338 29.17 2.66 1.66
CA GLN A 338 29.37 3.18 0.30
C GLN A 338 30.68 3.97 0.17
N ALA A 339 31.05 4.75 1.19
CA ALA A 339 32.31 5.51 1.22
C ALA A 339 33.57 4.61 1.33
N ALA A 340 33.41 3.38 1.82
CA ALA A 340 34.46 2.38 1.96
C ALA A 340 34.55 1.38 0.79
N ASP A 341 33.65 1.45 -0.20
CA ASP A 341 33.65 0.51 -1.33
C ASP A 341 34.78 0.82 -2.32
N ASP A 342 35.84 0.02 -2.29
CA ASP A 342 37.02 0.15 -3.16
C ASP A 342 36.74 -0.11 -4.65
N ARG A 343 35.54 -0.60 -5.00
CA ARG A 343 35.13 -0.75 -6.41
C ARG A 343 34.73 0.58 -7.06
N ARG A 344 34.55 1.64 -6.26
CA ARG A 344 34.15 2.98 -6.72
C ARG A 344 35.34 3.82 -7.13
N SER A 345 35.11 4.76 -8.05
CA SER A 345 36.15 5.69 -8.46
C SER A 345 36.59 6.59 -7.29
N GLU A 346 37.84 7.08 -7.33
CA GLU A 346 38.36 7.99 -6.29
C GLU A 346 37.54 9.29 -6.15
N PRO A 347 37.03 9.93 -7.24
CA PRO A 347 36.11 11.05 -7.12
C PRO A 347 34.81 10.71 -6.39
N GLU A 348 34.17 9.58 -6.71
CA GLU A 348 32.93 9.13 -6.06
C GLU A 348 33.14 8.84 -4.58
N ARG A 349 34.24 8.16 -4.22
CA ARG A 349 34.57 7.90 -2.81
C ARG A 349 34.82 9.19 -2.03
N ARG A 350 35.46 10.18 -2.65
CA ARG A 350 35.65 11.50 -2.04
C ARG A 350 34.32 12.22 -1.80
N PHE A 351 33.40 12.17 -2.77
CA PHE A 351 32.06 12.73 -2.64
C PHE A 351 31.29 12.05 -1.50
N LEU A 352 31.26 10.72 -1.47
CA LEU A 352 30.56 9.95 -0.44
C LEU A 352 31.15 10.16 0.96
N ARG A 353 32.47 10.33 1.09
CA ARG A 353 33.10 10.72 2.36
C ARG A 353 32.68 12.12 2.82
N ALA A 354 32.62 13.09 1.89
CA ALA A 354 32.14 14.43 2.22
C ALA A 354 30.66 14.41 2.69
N MET A 355 29.82 13.58 2.07
CA MET A 355 28.44 13.38 2.49
C MET A 355 28.34 12.67 3.86
N LEU A 356 29.15 11.65 4.10
CA LEU A 356 29.24 10.97 5.40
C LEU A 356 29.67 11.93 6.51
N ASP A 357 30.68 12.76 6.26
CA ASP A 357 31.16 13.76 7.23
C ASP A 357 30.05 14.78 7.53
N ARG A 358 29.37 15.28 6.49
CA ARG A 358 28.25 16.21 6.64
C ARG A 358 27.10 15.59 7.43
N TYR A 359 26.71 14.36 7.08
CA TYR A 359 25.65 13.63 7.77
C TYR A 359 25.99 13.41 9.26
N THR A 360 27.23 13.02 9.55
CA THR A 360 27.73 12.83 10.92
C THR A 360 27.73 14.14 11.73
N GLN A 361 28.06 15.26 11.11
CA GLN A 361 28.00 16.58 11.75
C GLN A 361 26.58 17.01 12.10
N LEU A 362 25.60 16.62 11.27
CA LEU A 362 24.20 16.98 11.45
C LEU A 362 23.52 16.15 12.54
N VAL A 363 23.85 14.85 12.67
CA VAL A 363 23.30 14.00 13.73
C VAL A 363 23.74 14.52 15.12
N PRO A 364 22.79 14.86 16.02
CA PRO A 364 23.10 15.35 17.37
C PRO A 364 24.03 14.40 18.12
N VAL A 365 24.98 14.96 18.89
CA VAL A 365 26.04 14.17 19.57
C VAL A 365 25.46 13.15 20.55
N GLU A 366 24.33 13.47 21.18
CA GLU A 366 23.59 12.61 22.11
C GLU A 366 22.89 11.42 21.41
N GLU A 367 22.83 11.46 20.08
CA GLU A 367 22.08 10.54 19.22
C GLU A 367 22.99 9.81 18.22
N ARG A 368 24.30 9.95 18.36
CA ARG A 368 25.29 9.18 17.57
C ARG A 368 25.38 7.77 18.14
N PRO A 369 25.45 6.73 17.29
CA PRO A 369 25.57 5.35 17.74
C PRO A 369 26.86 5.07 18.53
#